data_AF-A0A533R8W7-F1
#
_entry.id   AF-A0A533R8W7-F1
#
_cell.length_a   1.000
_cell.length_b   1.000
_cell.length_c   1.000
_cell.angle_alpha   90.00
_cell.angle_beta   90.00
_cell.angle_gamma   90.00
#
_symmetry.space_group_name_H-M   'P 1'
#
loop_
_entity.id
_entity.type
_entity.pdbx_description
1 polymer ?
#
loop_
_entity_poly.entity_id
_entity_poly.type
_entity_poly.pdbx_seq_one_letter_code
_entity_poly.pdbx_strand_id
1 'polypeptide(L)'
;MAEPEQALFLHVPPETLPPGIARLYAGAEFCPWRFPATAELRRLLALARERRLAFTLVTPVLIEPQRTPLYDQLALLLPEFGAADEVVISDWGTLDLVRELRPETTVVLGRVLSGQKRDARTVALDLGAAQAAHFRQGSWYSAPAAGLLRELGIRRVELDNLLQGLDPLPASLQGTLHVPYAMVASSRNCPFRRPGSARPCPRPCGEVFTLRAADCPVPLLQGGNTQFLCNERLPEDLAALGIDRVVAHSELPR
;
A
#
# COMPACT_ATOMS: atom_id res chain seq x y z
N MET A 1 4.43 25.97 2.89
CA MET A 1 4.79 24.53 2.78
C MET A 1 4.24 24.02 1.47
N ALA A 2 4.97 23.17 0.74
CA ALA A 2 4.45 22.58 -0.48
C ALA A 2 3.29 21.62 -0.15
N GLU A 3 2.22 21.66 -0.93
CA GLU A 3 1.13 20.68 -0.80
C GLU A 3 1.64 19.28 -1.16
N PRO A 4 1.16 18.22 -0.48
CA PRO A 4 1.60 16.87 -0.77
C PRO A 4 1.17 16.44 -2.18
N GLU A 5 2.01 15.64 -2.84
CA GLU A 5 1.72 15.00 -4.12
C GLU A 5 0.43 14.17 -3.99
N GLN A 6 -0.57 14.48 -4.83
CA GLN A 6 -1.82 13.73 -4.86
C GLN A 6 -1.72 12.57 -5.84
N ALA A 7 -1.99 11.37 -5.35
CA ALA A 7 -1.97 10.14 -6.13
C ALA A 7 -3.32 9.42 -6.05
N LEU A 8 -3.66 8.69 -7.12
CA LEU A 8 -4.90 7.92 -7.21
C LEU A 8 -4.59 6.45 -7.46
N PHE A 9 -5.13 5.56 -6.61
CA PHE A 9 -5.05 4.12 -6.81
C PHE A 9 -6.19 3.63 -7.70
N LEU A 10 -5.84 3.02 -8.82
CA LEU A 10 -6.76 2.55 -9.83
C LEU A 10 -6.57 1.06 -10.12
N HIS A 11 -7.69 0.35 -10.25
CA HIS A 11 -7.71 -1.01 -10.78
C HIS A 11 -8.07 -1.05 -12.27
N VAL A 12 -8.80 -0.04 -12.72
CA VAL A 12 -9.22 0.13 -14.13
C VAL A 12 -9.07 1.61 -14.51
N PRO A 13 -8.82 1.92 -15.80
CA PRO A 13 -8.80 3.30 -16.27
C PRO A 13 -10.15 3.99 -15.99
N PRO A 14 -10.17 5.13 -15.28
CA PRO A 14 -11.40 5.88 -15.05
C PRO A 14 -11.77 6.66 -16.30
N GLU A 15 -13.06 6.98 -16.46
CA GLU A 15 -13.54 7.85 -17.53
C GLU A 15 -12.98 9.27 -17.41
N THR A 16 -12.90 9.77 -16.17
CA THR A 16 -12.33 11.09 -15.84
C THR A 16 -11.40 10.99 -14.64
N LEU A 17 -10.28 11.71 -14.71
CA LEU A 17 -9.35 11.83 -13.59
C LEU A 17 -9.70 13.09 -12.79
N PRO A 18 -9.72 13.03 -11.45
CA PRO A 18 -9.83 14.22 -10.62
C PRO A 18 -8.72 15.22 -10.95
N PRO A 19 -8.99 16.54 -10.86
CA PRO A 19 -7.95 17.55 -11.03
C PRO A 19 -6.90 17.45 -9.91
N GLY A 20 -5.66 17.84 -10.20
CA GLY A 20 -4.57 17.89 -9.22
C GLY A 20 -3.86 16.57 -8.94
N ILE A 21 -4.28 15.46 -9.55
CA ILE A 21 -3.56 14.18 -9.47
C ILE A 21 -2.25 14.28 -10.26
N ALA A 22 -1.14 13.92 -9.60
CA ALA A 22 0.22 13.92 -10.17
C ALA A 22 0.75 12.51 -10.45
N ARG A 23 0.16 11.48 -9.82
CA ARG A 23 0.64 10.10 -9.89
C ARG A 23 -0.50 9.07 -9.92
N LEU A 24 -0.36 8.04 -10.75
CA LEU A 24 -1.28 6.90 -10.78
C LEU A 24 -0.63 5.68 -10.14
N TYR A 25 -1.38 5.04 -9.25
CA TYR A 25 -1.05 3.76 -8.64
C TYR A 25 -1.86 2.66 -9.31
N ALA A 26 -1.22 1.56 -9.66
CA ALA A 26 -1.88 0.40 -10.26
C ALA A 26 -1.26 -0.90 -9.76
N GLY A 27 -2.08 -1.92 -9.53
CA GLY A 27 -1.62 -3.23 -9.07
C GLY A 27 -2.50 -3.80 -7.97
N ALA A 28 -1.86 -4.52 -7.04
CA ALA A 28 -2.53 -5.09 -5.86
C ALA A 28 -1.58 -5.03 -4.67
N GLU A 29 -2.05 -4.51 -3.53
CA GLU A 29 -1.25 -4.41 -2.29
C GLU A 29 -1.25 -5.74 -1.51
N PHE A 30 -2.39 -6.45 -1.51
CA PHE A 30 -2.61 -7.57 -0.58
C PHE A 30 -2.65 -8.92 -1.30
N CYS A 31 -3.79 -9.26 -1.91
CA CYS A 31 -4.02 -10.59 -2.47
C CYS A 31 -3.19 -10.81 -3.76
N PRO A 32 -2.30 -11.82 -3.81
CA PRO A 32 -1.50 -12.05 -5.02
C PRO A 32 -2.33 -12.48 -6.23
N TRP A 33 -3.46 -13.14 -5.98
CA TRP A 33 -4.38 -13.54 -7.04
C TRP A 33 -5.15 -12.35 -7.66
N ARG A 34 -5.10 -11.18 -7.03
CA ARG A 34 -5.75 -9.95 -7.51
C ARG A 34 -4.84 -9.07 -8.34
N PHE A 35 -3.57 -9.46 -8.51
CA PHE A 35 -2.67 -8.71 -9.37
C PHE A 35 -3.24 -8.64 -10.80
N PRO A 36 -3.37 -7.43 -11.40
CA PRO A 36 -3.99 -7.28 -12.71
C PRO A 36 -3.19 -7.93 -13.83
N ALA A 37 -3.85 -8.22 -14.95
CA ALA A 37 -3.17 -8.74 -16.12
C ALA A 37 -2.24 -7.68 -16.71
N THR A 38 -1.14 -8.09 -17.36
CA THR A 38 -0.16 -7.16 -17.96
C THR A 38 -0.80 -6.17 -18.94
N ALA A 39 -1.80 -6.61 -19.70
CA ALA A 39 -2.54 -5.73 -20.61
C ALA A 39 -3.31 -4.62 -19.88
N GLU A 40 -3.84 -4.88 -18.69
CA GLU A 40 -4.55 -3.89 -17.87
C GLU A 40 -3.57 -2.89 -17.26
N LEU A 41 -2.44 -3.38 -16.74
CA LEU A 41 -1.37 -2.54 -16.20
C LEU A 41 -0.79 -1.62 -17.28
N ARG A 42 -0.58 -2.13 -18.50
CA ARG A 42 -0.14 -1.32 -19.65
C ARG A 42 -1.12 -0.23 -20.03
N ARG A 43 -2.43 -0.47 -19.93
CA ARG A 43 -3.45 0.56 -20.19
C ARG A 43 -3.35 1.70 -19.18
N LEU A 44 -3.17 1.38 -17.89
CA LEU A 44 -2.98 2.38 -16.84
C LEU A 44 -1.65 3.13 -16.98
N LEU A 45 -0.58 2.44 -17.37
CA LEU A 45 0.72 3.05 -17.67
C LEU A 45 0.60 4.02 -18.86
N ALA A 46 -0.06 3.59 -19.95
CA ALA A 46 -0.29 4.43 -21.13
C ALA A 46 -1.13 5.68 -20.78
N LEU A 47 -2.17 5.52 -19.95
CA LEU A 47 -2.96 6.63 -19.43
C LEU A 47 -2.09 7.60 -18.62
N ALA A 48 -1.22 7.10 -17.74
CA ALA A 48 -0.29 7.94 -17.01
C ALA A 48 0.59 8.76 -17.96
N ARG A 49 1.09 8.16 -19.05
CA ARG A 49 1.88 8.87 -20.06
C ARG A 49 1.11 9.93 -20.82
N GLU A 50 -0.08 9.59 -21.30
CA GLU A 50 -0.97 10.53 -22.00
C GLU A 50 -1.22 11.78 -21.14
N ARG A 51 -1.40 11.58 -19.83
CA ARG A 51 -1.68 12.63 -18.85
C ARG A 51 -0.44 13.21 -18.19
N ARG A 52 0.77 12.78 -18.59
CA ARG A 52 2.07 13.21 -18.03
C ARG A 52 2.16 13.04 -16.51
N LEU A 53 1.59 11.96 -16.00
CA LEU A 53 1.61 11.56 -14.60
C LEU A 53 2.74 10.57 -14.35
N ALA A 54 3.28 10.57 -13.14
CA ALA A 54 4.16 9.50 -12.70
C ALA A 54 3.36 8.21 -12.46
N PHE A 55 4.01 7.06 -12.58
CA PHE A 55 3.38 5.76 -12.41
C PHE A 55 3.99 4.96 -11.26
N THR A 56 3.16 4.33 -10.47
CA THR A 56 3.57 3.42 -9.40
C THR A 56 2.93 2.05 -9.63
N LEU A 57 3.76 1.03 -9.83
CA LEU A 57 3.30 -0.36 -9.86
C LEU A 57 3.34 -0.94 -8.45
N VAL A 58 2.21 -1.45 -8.00
CA VAL A 58 2.06 -2.00 -6.65
C VAL A 58 2.01 -3.51 -6.71
N THR A 59 3.01 -4.17 -6.12
CA THR A 59 3.10 -5.62 -6.10
C THR A 59 2.45 -6.20 -4.84
N PRO A 60 1.83 -7.39 -4.94
CA PRO A 60 1.10 -7.98 -3.83
C PRO A 60 2.02 -8.69 -2.85
N VAL A 61 1.45 -9.15 -1.73
CA VAL A 61 2.13 -10.10 -0.85
C VAL A 61 2.46 -11.37 -1.64
N LEU A 62 3.73 -11.78 -1.61
CA LEU A 62 4.22 -12.87 -2.44
C LEU A 62 3.86 -14.24 -1.85
N ILE A 63 3.49 -15.17 -2.73
CA ILE A 63 3.40 -16.60 -2.41
C ILE A 63 4.14 -17.38 -3.48
N GLU A 64 4.66 -18.55 -3.12
CA GLU A 64 5.50 -19.36 -4.02
C GLU A 64 4.86 -19.58 -5.42
N PRO A 65 3.57 -19.96 -5.54
CA PRO A 65 2.95 -20.16 -6.85
C PRO A 65 2.77 -18.89 -7.70
N GLN A 66 3.05 -17.71 -7.13
CA GLN A 66 2.90 -16.41 -7.78
C GLN A 66 4.24 -15.72 -8.02
N ARG A 67 5.36 -16.34 -7.60
CA ARG A 67 6.71 -15.82 -7.85
C ARG A 67 7.04 -15.74 -9.34
N THR A 68 6.97 -16.85 -10.06
CA THR A 68 7.26 -16.88 -11.50
C THR A 68 6.30 -16.01 -12.31
N PRO A 69 4.96 -16.09 -12.12
CA PRO A 69 4.05 -15.18 -12.81
C PRO A 69 4.36 -13.70 -12.56
N LEU A 70 4.65 -13.30 -11.32
CA LEU A 70 5.01 -11.92 -11.01
C LEU A 70 6.32 -11.52 -11.71
N TYR A 71 7.33 -12.37 -11.69
CA TYR A 71 8.59 -12.13 -12.39
C TYR A 71 8.38 -11.89 -13.89
N ASP A 72 7.63 -12.77 -14.56
CA ASP A 72 7.34 -12.66 -15.99
C ASP A 72 6.60 -11.36 -16.32
N GLN A 73 5.66 -10.95 -15.45
CA GLN A 73 4.94 -9.69 -15.62
C GLN A 73 5.85 -8.47 -15.39
N LEU A 74 6.71 -8.49 -14.37
CA LEU A 74 7.69 -7.43 -14.13
C LEU A 74 8.67 -7.31 -15.29
N ALA A 75 9.16 -8.43 -15.83
CA ALA A 75 10.08 -8.45 -16.97
C ALA A 75 9.49 -7.78 -18.22
N LEU A 76 8.17 -7.83 -18.37
CA LEU A 76 7.44 -7.17 -19.45
C LEU A 76 7.17 -5.68 -19.19
N LEU A 77 6.98 -5.27 -17.93
CA LEU A 77 6.52 -3.92 -17.57
C LEU A 77 7.67 -2.96 -17.25
N LEU A 78 8.68 -3.41 -16.51
CA LEU A 78 9.77 -2.54 -16.04
C LEU A 78 10.57 -1.86 -17.17
N PRO A 79 10.76 -2.47 -18.37
CA PRO A 79 11.39 -1.77 -19.49
C PRO A 79 10.61 -0.54 -19.99
N GLU A 80 9.31 -0.43 -19.70
CA GLU A 80 8.46 0.69 -20.11
C GLU A 80 8.45 1.86 -19.10
N PHE A 81 9.14 1.69 -17.96
CA PHE A 81 9.15 2.68 -16.88
C PHE A 81 10.11 3.84 -17.20
N GLY A 82 9.62 5.06 -17.02
CA GLY A 82 10.41 6.28 -17.05
C GLY A 82 11.09 6.55 -15.69
N ALA A 83 11.88 7.62 -15.64
CA ALA A 83 12.69 7.95 -14.46
C ALA A 83 11.87 8.29 -13.20
N ALA A 84 10.61 8.72 -13.35
CA ALA A 84 9.73 9.08 -12.25
C ALA A 84 8.87 7.91 -11.73
N ASP A 85 8.95 6.75 -12.39
CA ASP A 85 8.17 5.59 -11.99
C ASP A 85 8.90 4.75 -10.95
N GLU A 86 8.10 3.99 -10.23
CA GLU A 86 8.57 3.23 -9.07
C GLU A 86 7.75 1.96 -8.89
N VAL A 87 8.30 1.04 -8.12
CA VAL A 87 7.62 -0.18 -7.69
C VAL A 87 7.42 -0.13 -6.18
N VAL A 88 6.17 -0.26 -5.75
CA VAL A 88 5.83 -0.53 -4.36
C VAL A 88 5.88 -2.03 -4.13
N ILE A 89 6.71 -2.47 -3.19
CA ILE A 89 6.78 -3.87 -2.77
C ILE A 89 5.96 -4.11 -1.50
N SER A 90 5.08 -5.11 -1.53
CA SER A 90 4.33 -5.56 -0.34
C SER A 90 4.93 -6.82 0.30
N ASP A 91 6.01 -7.34 -0.27
CA ASP A 91 6.79 -8.48 0.24
C ASP A 91 8.27 -8.32 -0.11
N TRP A 92 9.15 -8.70 0.81
CA TRP A 92 10.61 -8.63 0.64
C TRP A 92 11.12 -9.45 -0.54
N GLY A 93 10.51 -10.60 -0.83
CA GLY A 93 10.91 -11.43 -1.95
C GLY A 93 10.75 -10.75 -3.31
N THR A 94 9.93 -9.68 -3.40
CA THR A 94 9.76 -8.91 -4.63
C THR A 94 10.91 -7.93 -4.86
N LEU A 95 11.61 -7.51 -3.80
CA LEU A 95 12.78 -6.63 -3.90
C LEU A 95 13.86 -7.25 -4.81
N ASP A 96 14.11 -8.54 -4.63
CA ASP A 96 15.11 -9.28 -5.41
C ASP A 96 14.68 -9.39 -6.88
N LEU A 97 13.40 -9.65 -7.16
CA LEU A 97 12.88 -9.73 -8.53
C LEU A 97 13.04 -8.39 -9.28
N VAL A 98 12.68 -7.27 -8.63
CA VAL A 98 12.81 -5.94 -9.24
C VAL A 98 14.27 -5.61 -9.53
N ARG A 99 15.16 -5.90 -8.57
CA ARG A 99 16.60 -5.63 -8.72
C ARG A 99 17.26 -6.51 -9.77
N GLU A 100 16.84 -7.76 -9.90
CA GLU A 100 17.34 -8.67 -10.93
C GLU A 100 16.97 -8.16 -12.33
N LEU A 101 15.74 -7.68 -12.50
CA LEU A 101 15.22 -7.25 -13.79
C LEU A 101 15.66 -5.83 -14.19
N ARG A 102 15.67 -4.90 -13.23
CA ARG A 102 15.94 -3.49 -13.47
C ARG A 102 16.44 -2.77 -12.20
N PRO A 103 17.75 -2.90 -11.86
CA PRO A 103 18.35 -2.41 -10.61
C PRO A 103 18.14 -0.92 -10.32
N GLU A 104 18.00 -0.09 -11.35
CA GLU A 104 17.80 1.34 -11.25
C GLU A 104 16.36 1.75 -10.89
N THR A 105 15.43 0.79 -10.88
CA THR A 105 14.02 1.06 -10.53
C THR A 105 13.91 1.54 -9.10
N THR A 106 13.26 2.68 -8.90
CA THR A 106 12.96 3.17 -7.55
C THR A 106 12.03 2.20 -6.85
N VAL A 107 12.43 1.72 -5.66
CA VAL A 107 11.61 0.84 -4.83
C VAL A 107 11.06 1.60 -3.63
N VAL A 108 9.76 1.46 -3.42
CA VAL A 108 9.00 1.99 -2.29
C VAL A 108 8.54 0.84 -1.41
N LEU A 109 8.64 1.00 -0.10
CA LEU A 109 8.18 -0.03 0.83
C LEU A 109 6.67 0.13 1.09
N GLY A 110 5.87 -0.83 0.61
CA GLY A 110 4.43 -0.79 0.70
C GLY A 110 3.90 -0.88 2.13
N ARG A 111 2.69 -0.38 2.32
CA ARG A 111 2.03 -0.25 3.63
C ARG A 111 1.94 -1.58 4.39
N VAL A 112 1.83 -2.71 3.70
CA VAL A 112 1.81 -4.05 4.32
C VAL A 112 3.04 -4.27 5.22
N LEU A 113 4.20 -3.76 4.80
CA LEU A 113 5.48 -3.89 5.48
C LEU A 113 5.75 -2.76 6.49
N SER A 114 4.81 -1.83 6.72
CA SER A 114 5.03 -0.66 7.59
C SER A 114 5.24 -1.01 9.07
N GLY A 115 4.73 -2.17 9.51
CA GLY A 115 4.72 -2.58 10.92
C GLY A 115 3.87 -1.69 11.83
N GLN A 116 2.96 -0.89 11.25
CA GLN A 116 2.01 -0.08 11.99
C GLN A 116 1.08 -0.95 12.85
N LYS A 117 0.76 -0.45 14.05
CA LYS A 117 -0.20 -1.09 14.95
C LYS A 117 -1.58 -0.59 14.56
N ARG A 118 -2.42 -1.46 14.02
CA ARG A 118 -3.66 -1.06 13.32
C ARG A 118 -4.95 -1.34 14.08
N ASP A 119 -4.83 -1.68 15.36
CA ASP A 119 -6.00 -1.99 16.17
C ASP A 119 -6.76 -0.71 16.49
N ALA A 120 -7.98 -0.60 15.97
CA ALA A 120 -8.86 0.53 16.20
C ALA A 120 -9.17 0.75 17.69
N ARG A 121 -9.08 -0.30 18.52
CA ARG A 121 -9.36 -0.23 19.95
C ARG A 121 -8.32 0.56 20.73
N THR A 122 -7.15 0.82 20.14
CA THR A 122 -6.08 1.62 20.76
C THR A 122 -6.56 3.01 21.16
N VAL A 123 -7.53 3.61 20.45
CA VAL A 123 -8.08 4.93 20.78
C VAL A 123 -8.97 4.95 22.03
N ALA A 124 -9.43 3.79 22.49
CA ALA A 124 -10.25 3.66 23.70
C ALA A 124 -9.41 3.27 24.93
N LEU A 125 -8.12 3.00 24.75
CA LEU A 125 -7.22 2.65 25.85
C LEU A 125 -6.76 3.91 26.58
N ASP A 126 -6.68 3.81 27.91
CA ASP A 126 -6.02 4.82 28.73
C ASP A 126 -4.50 4.62 28.63
N LEU A 127 -3.85 5.42 27.79
CA LEU A 127 -2.43 5.29 27.45
C LEU A 127 -1.64 6.49 27.94
N GLY A 128 -0.53 6.23 28.63
CA GLY A 128 0.49 7.25 28.89
C GLY A 128 1.19 7.67 27.59
N ALA A 129 1.89 8.81 27.63
CA ALA A 129 2.53 9.41 26.45
C ALA A 129 3.46 8.44 25.69
N ALA A 130 4.28 7.66 26.40
CA ALA A 130 5.19 6.69 25.79
C ALA A 130 4.45 5.52 25.10
N GLN A 131 3.33 5.08 25.67
CA GLN A 131 2.51 4.02 25.09
C GLN A 131 1.76 4.54 23.86
N ALA A 132 1.22 5.76 23.93
CA ALA A 132 0.60 6.40 22.78
C ALA A 132 1.58 6.53 21.60
N ALA A 133 2.81 7.00 21.86
CA ALA A 133 3.87 7.08 20.86
C ALA A 133 4.17 5.69 20.24
N HIS A 134 4.26 4.64 21.06
CA HIS A 134 4.47 3.28 20.56
C HIS A 134 3.42 2.83 19.54
N PHE A 135 2.14 3.15 19.76
CA PHE A 135 1.05 2.81 18.83
C PHE A 135 0.99 3.69 17.58
N ARG A 136 1.64 4.85 17.59
CA ARG A 136 1.76 5.76 16.43
C ARG A 136 2.94 5.44 15.52
N GLN A 137 3.84 4.55 15.97
CA GLN A 137 5.06 4.18 15.25
C GLN A 137 4.97 2.77 14.65
N GLY A 138 5.58 2.59 13.48
CA GLY A 138 5.77 1.31 12.80
C GLY A 138 7.17 0.70 13.01
N SER A 139 7.55 -0.25 12.17
CA SER A 139 8.88 -0.91 12.23
C SER A 139 10.03 0.05 11.91
N TRP A 140 9.78 1.05 11.07
CA TRP A 140 10.82 1.86 10.42
C TRP A 140 11.19 3.15 11.18
N TYR A 141 10.71 3.29 12.41
CA TYR A 141 10.94 4.50 13.23
C TYR A 141 12.22 4.42 14.06
N SER A 142 12.76 3.22 14.26
CA SER A 142 14.04 3.05 14.96
C SER A 142 15.22 3.35 14.02
N ALA A 143 16.30 3.93 14.57
CA ALA A 143 17.49 4.24 13.78
C ALA A 143 18.11 3.02 13.07
N PRO A 144 18.20 1.81 13.69
CA PRO A 144 18.68 0.63 12.98
C PRO A 144 17.78 0.22 11.80
N ALA A 145 16.45 0.27 11.96
CA ALA A 145 15.52 -0.10 10.91
C ALA A 145 15.55 0.88 9.73
N ALA A 146 15.60 2.19 10.02
CA ALA A 146 15.78 3.22 8.99
C ALA A 146 17.15 3.09 8.29
N GLY A 147 18.19 2.71 9.03
CA GLY A 147 19.52 2.40 8.50
C GLY A 147 19.50 1.27 7.47
N LEU A 148 18.79 0.18 7.78
CA LEU A 148 18.61 -0.96 6.87
C LEU A 148 17.91 -0.55 5.57
N LEU A 149 16.81 0.20 5.64
CA LEU A 149 16.15 0.70 4.42
C LEU A 149 17.09 1.55 3.58
N ARG A 150 17.92 2.37 4.24
CA ARG A 150 18.90 3.21 3.55
C ARG A 150 19.94 2.39 2.80
N GLU A 151 20.48 1.35 3.42
CA GLU A 151 21.42 0.40 2.82
C GLU A 151 20.80 -0.34 1.62
N LEU A 152 19.50 -0.67 1.72
CA LEU A 152 18.74 -1.25 0.62
C LEU A 152 18.34 -0.24 -0.47
N GLY A 153 18.76 1.02 -0.38
CA GLY A 153 18.40 2.05 -1.37
C GLY A 153 16.93 2.49 -1.30
N ILE A 154 16.17 2.05 -0.30
CA ILE A 154 14.76 2.42 -0.09
C ILE A 154 14.74 3.73 0.70
N ARG A 155 13.98 4.71 0.22
CA ARG A 155 13.85 6.05 0.85
C ARG A 155 12.43 6.42 1.20
N ARG A 156 11.44 5.71 0.65
CA ARG A 156 10.01 5.97 0.86
C ARG A 156 9.31 4.77 1.45
N VAL A 157 8.46 5.03 2.44
CA VAL A 157 7.60 4.04 3.08
C VAL A 157 6.15 4.48 2.99
N GLU A 158 5.24 3.54 2.77
CA GLU A 158 3.81 3.81 2.75
C GLU A 158 3.18 3.50 4.10
N LEU A 159 2.24 4.34 4.50
CA LEU A 159 1.59 4.34 5.80
C LEU A 159 0.07 4.37 5.65
N ASP A 160 -0.59 3.76 6.61
CA ASP A 160 -2.04 3.83 6.81
C ASP A 160 -2.42 5.09 7.58
N ASN A 161 -3.57 5.69 7.25
CA ASN A 161 -4.19 6.75 8.05
C ASN A 161 -4.87 6.20 9.31
N LEU A 162 -4.10 5.95 10.37
CA LEU A 162 -4.59 5.31 11.60
C LEU A 162 -5.43 6.25 12.48
N LEU A 163 -6.37 5.68 13.24
CA LEU A 163 -7.25 6.45 14.14
C LEU A 163 -6.50 7.11 15.30
N GLN A 164 -5.46 6.46 15.82
CA GLN A 164 -4.64 6.98 16.93
C GLN A 164 -3.61 8.03 16.49
N GLY A 165 -3.54 8.34 15.19
CA GLY A 165 -2.55 9.23 14.59
C GLY A 165 -1.22 8.54 14.28
N LEU A 166 -0.26 9.34 13.84
CA LEU A 166 1.09 8.94 13.45
C LEU A 166 2.11 9.85 14.14
N ASP A 167 3.28 9.31 14.42
CA ASP A 167 4.44 10.10 14.83
C ASP A 167 5.28 10.47 13.59
N PRO A 168 6.18 11.47 13.69
CA PRO A 168 7.07 11.82 12.60
C PRO A 168 8.00 10.66 12.20
N LEU A 169 8.12 10.43 10.89
CA LEU A 169 9.11 9.51 10.34
C LEU A 169 10.55 10.03 10.62
N PRO A 170 11.53 9.12 10.71
CA PRO A 170 12.93 9.52 10.71
C PRO A 170 13.27 10.35 9.47
N ALA A 171 14.08 11.40 9.63
CA ALA A 171 14.42 12.36 8.56
C ALA A 171 15.06 11.74 7.30
N SER A 172 15.56 10.51 7.37
CA SER A 172 16.10 9.76 6.23
C SER A 172 15.03 9.13 5.34
N LEU A 173 13.76 9.16 5.75
CA LEU A 173 12.64 8.54 5.06
C LEU A 173 11.59 9.58 4.65
N GLN A 174 10.91 9.29 3.55
CA GLN A 174 9.72 10.00 3.08
C GLN A 174 8.48 9.12 3.25
N GLY A 175 7.37 9.73 3.62
CA GLY A 175 6.11 9.06 3.85
C GLY A 175 5.12 9.25 2.71
N THR A 176 4.42 8.17 2.38
CA THR A 176 3.17 8.21 1.61
C THR A 176 2.02 7.81 2.53
N LEU A 177 0.90 8.53 2.53
CA LEU A 177 -0.27 8.21 3.33
C LEU A 177 -1.42 7.67 2.46
N HIS A 178 -1.93 6.48 2.78
CA HIS A 178 -3.07 5.86 2.09
C HIS A 178 -4.38 6.25 2.79
N VAL A 179 -5.36 6.73 2.00
CA VAL A 179 -6.68 7.16 2.48
C VAL A 179 -7.82 6.64 1.60
N PRO A 180 -9.03 6.46 2.16
CA PRO A 180 -9.37 6.53 3.59
C PRO A 180 -9.19 5.18 4.31
N TYR A 181 -8.92 4.11 3.58
CA TYR A 181 -8.93 2.75 4.14
C TYR A 181 -7.58 2.43 4.76
N ALA A 182 -7.55 2.09 6.05
CA ALA A 182 -6.39 1.58 6.76
C ALA A 182 -6.50 0.05 6.91
N MET A 183 -5.47 -0.69 6.46
CA MET A 183 -5.39 -2.13 6.67
C MET A 183 -5.42 -2.44 8.16
N VAL A 184 -6.19 -3.45 8.59
CA VAL A 184 -6.20 -3.99 9.95
C VAL A 184 -5.55 -5.37 9.99
N ALA A 185 -5.98 -6.27 9.10
CA ALA A 185 -5.42 -7.61 8.99
C ALA A 185 -5.55 -8.15 7.57
N SER A 186 -4.57 -8.91 7.09
CA SER A 186 -4.64 -9.62 5.82
C SER A 186 -4.25 -11.07 6.02
N SER A 187 -4.90 -12.00 5.31
CA SER A 187 -4.68 -13.43 5.48
C SER A 187 -4.65 -14.17 4.14
N ARG A 188 -3.88 -15.26 4.07
CA ARG A 188 -3.95 -16.21 2.94
C ARG A 188 -5.18 -17.12 3.04
N ASN A 189 -5.78 -17.23 4.22
CA ASN A 189 -7.04 -17.94 4.45
C ASN A 189 -8.22 -17.01 4.15
N CYS A 190 -8.35 -16.66 2.87
CA CYS A 190 -9.41 -15.77 2.40
C CYS A 190 -10.80 -16.38 2.67
N PRO A 191 -11.77 -15.63 3.22
CA PRO A 191 -13.10 -16.15 3.53
C PRO A 191 -13.87 -16.59 2.28
N PHE A 192 -13.53 -16.05 1.10
CA PHE A 192 -14.12 -16.39 -0.18
C PHE A 192 -13.40 -17.53 -0.91
N ARG A 193 -12.41 -18.15 -0.27
CA ARG A 193 -11.63 -19.25 -0.84
C ARG A 193 -11.69 -20.45 0.07
N ARG A 194 -11.86 -21.64 -0.53
CA ARG A 194 -11.80 -22.90 0.23
C ARG A 194 -10.45 -23.01 0.95
N PRO A 195 -10.44 -23.15 2.30
CA PRO A 195 -9.20 -23.33 3.06
C PRO A 195 -8.39 -24.55 2.58
N GLY A 196 -7.07 -24.47 2.66
CA GLY A 196 -6.17 -25.58 2.33
C GLY A 196 -6.09 -25.96 0.84
N SER A 197 -6.79 -25.27 -0.05
CA SER A 197 -6.67 -25.52 -1.49
C SER A 197 -5.30 -25.07 -2.02
N ALA A 198 -4.66 -25.89 -2.85
CA ALA A 198 -3.48 -25.53 -3.64
C ALA A 198 -3.86 -24.95 -5.03
N ARG A 199 -5.15 -24.96 -5.40
CA ARG A 199 -5.60 -24.50 -6.72
C ARG A 199 -5.48 -22.98 -6.88
N PRO A 200 -5.21 -22.46 -8.09
CA PRO A 200 -5.33 -21.04 -8.37
C PRO A 200 -6.67 -20.45 -7.93
N CYS A 201 -6.66 -19.21 -7.45
CA CYS A 201 -7.88 -18.54 -7.00
C CYS A 201 -8.64 -17.98 -8.23
N PRO A 202 -9.95 -18.27 -8.40
CA PRO A 202 -10.76 -17.68 -9.45
C PRO A 202 -11.21 -16.23 -9.14
N ARG A 203 -10.70 -15.64 -8.04
CA ARG A 203 -11.00 -14.26 -7.58
C ARG A 203 -12.50 -13.98 -7.36
N PRO A 204 -13.26 -14.85 -6.64
CA PRO A 204 -14.68 -14.62 -6.45
C PRO A 204 -14.93 -13.36 -5.61
N CYS A 205 -14.05 -13.08 -4.63
CA CYS A 205 -13.96 -11.91 -3.74
C CYS A 205 -15.22 -11.42 -3.03
N GLY A 206 -16.41 -11.94 -3.38
CA GLY A 206 -17.71 -11.56 -2.85
C GLY A 206 -18.01 -10.07 -2.90
N GLU A 207 -19.08 -9.73 -2.22
CA GLU A 207 -19.39 -8.35 -1.83
C GLU A 207 -18.57 -7.98 -0.59
N VAL A 208 -18.30 -6.68 -0.45
CA VAL A 208 -17.73 -6.13 0.78
C VAL A 208 -18.75 -6.32 1.89
N PHE A 209 -18.33 -6.89 3.03
CA PHE A 209 -19.19 -7.00 4.20
C PHE A 209 -18.59 -6.32 5.41
N THR A 210 -19.46 -5.92 6.33
CA THR A 210 -19.09 -5.17 7.53
C THR A 210 -19.08 -6.07 8.76
N LEU A 211 -17.99 -6.05 9.51
CA LEU A 211 -17.84 -6.71 10.80
C LEU A 211 -18.00 -5.68 11.91
N ARG A 212 -18.90 -5.94 12.85
CA ARG A 212 -19.14 -5.09 14.02
C ARG A 212 -18.87 -5.90 15.28
N ALA A 213 -18.17 -5.29 16.23
CA ALA A 213 -17.94 -5.83 17.55
C ALA A 213 -18.22 -4.75 18.57
N ALA A 214 -18.75 -5.12 19.74
CA ALA A 214 -19.16 -4.16 20.77
C ALA A 214 -17.98 -3.38 21.37
N ASP A 215 -16.79 -3.99 21.37
CA ASP A 215 -15.55 -3.42 21.89
C ASP A 215 -14.74 -2.64 20.83
N CYS A 216 -15.20 -2.59 19.57
CA CYS A 216 -14.49 -1.93 18.49
C CYS A 216 -15.18 -0.59 18.14
N PRO A 217 -14.47 0.55 18.23
CA PRO A 217 -15.09 1.88 18.10
C PRO A 217 -15.56 2.19 16.67
N VAL A 218 -15.02 1.48 15.67
CA VAL A 218 -15.41 1.59 14.26
C VAL A 218 -15.68 0.21 13.68
N PRO A 219 -16.59 0.07 12.70
CA PRO A 219 -16.74 -1.18 11.98
C PRO A 219 -15.47 -1.54 11.18
N LEU A 220 -15.23 -2.83 10.99
CA LEU A 220 -14.25 -3.31 10.02
C LEU A 220 -14.95 -3.67 8.72
N LEU A 221 -14.30 -3.36 7.60
CA LEU A 221 -14.73 -3.66 6.24
C LEU A 221 -13.90 -4.83 5.72
N GLN A 222 -14.54 -5.93 5.33
CA GLN A 222 -13.87 -7.06 4.69
C GLN A 222 -13.85 -6.84 3.17
N GLY A 223 -12.66 -6.58 2.62
CA GLY A 223 -12.37 -6.53 1.19
C GLY A 223 -11.49 -7.72 0.79
N GLY A 224 -12.08 -8.72 0.11
CA GLY A 224 -11.34 -9.91 -0.30
C GLY A 224 -10.67 -10.62 0.89
N ASN A 225 -9.35 -10.71 0.88
CA ASN A 225 -8.57 -11.39 1.93
C ASN A 225 -8.13 -10.46 3.08
N THR A 226 -8.55 -9.19 3.06
CA THR A 226 -8.06 -8.15 3.95
C THR A 226 -9.23 -7.42 4.64
N GLN A 227 -9.01 -7.07 5.90
CA GLN A 227 -9.91 -6.26 6.72
C GLN A 227 -9.33 -4.86 6.85
N PHE A 228 -10.22 -3.87 6.84
CA PHE A 228 -9.82 -2.47 6.97
C PHE A 228 -10.78 -1.67 7.82
N LEU A 229 -10.29 -0.56 8.35
CA LEU A 229 -11.10 0.50 8.91
C LEU A 229 -11.10 1.68 7.94
N CYS A 230 -12.11 2.53 8.03
CA CYS A 230 -12.17 3.77 7.26
C CYS A 230 -11.84 4.95 8.19
N ASN A 231 -10.91 5.81 7.77
CA ASN A 231 -10.57 7.05 8.44
C ASN A 231 -10.36 8.17 7.41
N GLU A 232 -11.35 9.06 7.33
CA GLU A 232 -11.35 10.20 6.42
C GLU A 232 -10.65 11.43 7.02
N ARG A 233 -10.42 11.44 8.34
CA ARG A 233 -9.75 12.56 9.00
C ARG A 233 -8.25 12.48 8.73
N LEU A 234 -7.75 13.45 7.98
CA LEU A 234 -6.32 13.63 7.77
C LEU A 234 -5.63 14.23 9.01
N PRO A 235 -4.35 13.89 9.26
CA PRO A 235 -3.51 14.66 10.17
C PRO A 235 -3.41 16.12 9.74
N GLU A 236 -3.31 17.03 10.72
CA GLU A 236 -3.30 18.48 10.46
C GLU A 236 -2.03 18.95 9.73
N ASP A 237 -0.88 18.35 10.03
CA ASP A 237 0.40 18.68 9.41
C ASP A 237 1.11 17.42 8.91
N LEU A 238 0.85 17.07 7.65
CA LEU A 238 1.51 15.93 6.98
C LEU A 238 3.01 16.15 6.82
N ALA A 239 3.46 17.38 6.58
CA ALA A 239 4.88 17.66 6.38
C ALA A 239 5.68 17.45 7.66
N ALA A 240 5.13 17.85 8.82
CA ALA A 240 5.74 17.57 10.12
C ALA A 240 5.85 16.06 10.43
N LEU A 241 5.01 15.23 9.80
CA LEU A 241 5.10 13.77 9.88
C LEU A 241 6.12 13.16 8.92
N GLY A 242 6.76 13.97 8.06
CA GLY A 242 7.61 13.49 6.96
C GLY A 242 6.81 12.91 5.79
N ILE A 243 5.52 13.25 5.67
CA ILE A 243 4.63 12.77 4.60
C ILE A 243 4.48 13.87 3.55
N ASP A 244 4.86 13.54 2.32
CA ASP A 244 4.81 14.43 1.16
C ASP A 244 3.94 13.89 0.02
N ARG A 245 3.30 12.72 0.20
CA ARG A 245 2.40 12.10 -0.78
C ARG A 245 1.16 11.54 -0.10
N VAL A 246 -0.01 11.73 -0.73
CA VAL A 246 -1.28 11.11 -0.34
C VAL A 246 -1.81 10.25 -1.48
N VAL A 247 -2.16 9.00 -1.18
CA VAL A 247 -2.77 8.06 -2.13
C VAL A 247 -4.23 7.88 -1.77
N ALA A 248 -5.11 8.39 -2.63
CA ALA A 248 -6.54 8.19 -2.52
C ALA A 248 -6.97 6.86 -3.15
N HIS A 249 -7.79 6.12 -2.42
CA HIS A 249 -8.47 4.91 -2.89
C HIS A 249 -9.93 5.23 -3.15
N SER A 250 -10.38 5.16 -4.40
CA SER A 250 -11.78 5.42 -4.76
C SER A 250 -12.72 4.30 -4.31
N GLU A 251 -12.17 3.11 -4.07
CA GLU A 251 -12.90 1.91 -3.67
C GLU A 251 -12.12 1.18 -2.56
N LEU A 252 -12.82 0.34 -1.79
CA LEU A 252 -12.16 -0.51 -0.80
C LEU A 252 -11.21 -1.50 -1.51
N PRO A 253 -9.93 -1.57 -1.11
CA PRO A 253 -9.00 -2.55 -1.69
C PRO A 253 -9.43 -4.00 -1.43
N ARG A 254 -9.04 -4.93 -2.31
CA ARG A 254 -9.48 -6.34 -2.28
C ARG A 254 -8.35 -7.36 -2.50
#